data_AF-A0AAW0CLD1-F1
#
_entry.id   AF-A0AAW0CLD1-F1
#
_cell.length_a   1.000
_cell.length_b   1.000
_cell.length_c   1.000
_cell.angle_alpha   90.00
_cell.angle_beta   90.00
_cell.angle_gamma   90.00
#
_symmetry.space_group_name_H-M   'P 1'
#
loop_
_entity.id
_entity.type
_entity.pdbx_description
1 polymer ?
#
loop_
_entity_poly.entity_id
_entity_poly.type
_entity_poly.pdbx_seq_one_letter_code
_entity_poly.pdbx_strand_id
1 'polypeptide(L)'
;MVKGQLFFVALVATITRVSAQSPVYGQCGGIGWTGATTCASGSTCTYSNDYYSQCVPSGSGTTATTTTEATTTTTKASTTTTTTKTTTTTTAGSGTACTVTAIAQVASATASCTNIVLSNLAVPTSTTLNLSKLKTGTTVTFAGKTTFAYTDWDSDLIQIGGQDVTIQGASGSVIDGNGQAWWDGQGSNGGKDKPDHFIVLKTTGKSLVQNLHIQNWPVHCFEITSASGTTITGLTLDNSAGNAANSASGGKAAAHNSDGFDVSGSTNIVITQTTVINQDDCVAVTSGSNITVSNLTCDGGHGLSIGSIGGKSKNDVSNVLFTNSVVKNSENGARIKTNSGTTGTVTNIEWSNIQVSNISDYGIDVQQDYLNGGPTGSPTNGVTISGITMSNITGTAASSAKNYYILCGSGSCSNFNFENVAITGGKGDSCNYTPTAGNFKCT
;
A
#
# COMPACT_ATOMS: atom_id res chain seq x y z
N MET A 1 37.51 -67.47 -17.24
CA MET A 1 38.04 -66.21 -16.65
C MET A 1 36.87 -65.29 -16.32
N VAL A 2 36.89 -64.72 -15.13
CA VAL A 2 35.76 -64.23 -14.33
C VAL A 2 35.07 -63.00 -14.94
N LYS A 3 33.73 -62.99 -14.98
CA LYS A 3 32.90 -61.79 -15.27
C LYS A 3 32.71 -61.02 -13.97
N GLY A 4 33.30 -59.83 -13.86
CA GLY A 4 33.10 -58.92 -12.71
C GLY A 4 31.88 -58.02 -12.91
N GLN A 5 30.89 -58.15 -12.04
CA GLN A 5 29.81 -57.17 -11.88
C GLN A 5 30.31 -55.98 -11.05
N LEU A 6 30.27 -54.78 -11.62
CA LEU A 6 30.53 -53.53 -10.91
C LEU A 6 29.23 -53.06 -10.23
N PHE A 7 29.21 -53.08 -8.90
CA PHE A 7 28.16 -52.45 -8.10
C PHE A 7 28.47 -50.96 -7.92
N PHE A 8 27.57 -50.08 -8.40
CA PHE A 8 27.59 -48.66 -8.05
C PHE A 8 26.94 -48.46 -6.68
N VAL A 9 27.74 -48.19 -5.65
CA VAL A 9 27.27 -47.73 -4.34
C VAL A 9 27.14 -46.20 -4.41
N ALA A 10 25.90 -45.70 -4.41
CA ALA A 10 25.63 -44.27 -4.29
C ALA A 10 25.85 -43.82 -2.84
N LEU A 11 26.90 -43.04 -2.61
CA LEU A 11 27.19 -42.38 -1.33
C LEU A 11 26.26 -41.17 -1.18
N VAL A 12 25.21 -41.30 -0.36
CA VAL A 12 24.34 -40.18 0.02
C VAL A 12 25.06 -39.37 1.11
N ALA A 13 25.65 -38.23 0.73
CA ALA A 13 26.19 -37.27 1.67
C ALA A 13 25.04 -36.51 2.33
N THR A 14 24.76 -36.80 3.59
CA THR A 14 23.86 -36.00 4.43
C THR A 14 24.58 -34.71 4.82
N ILE A 15 24.26 -33.60 4.13
CA ILE A 15 24.70 -32.26 4.54
C ILE A 15 23.92 -31.88 5.79
N THR A 16 24.54 -31.96 6.95
CA THR A 16 24.04 -31.31 8.17
C THR A 16 24.14 -29.79 7.97
N ARG A 17 23.01 -29.14 7.69
CA ARG A 17 22.93 -27.68 7.69
C ARG A 17 23.08 -27.17 9.12
N VAL A 18 24.25 -26.63 9.44
CA VAL A 18 24.42 -25.80 10.64
C VAL A 18 23.71 -24.47 10.34
N SER A 19 22.54 -24.25 10.94
CA SER A 19 21.84 -22.97 10.82
C SER A 19 22.61 -21.95 11.67
N ALA A 20 23.42 -21.10 11.02
CA ALA A 20 24.07 -19.96 11.67
C ALA A 20 23.00 -19.06 12.30
N GLN A 21 23.31 -18.36 13.41
CA GLN A 21 22.36 -17.43 14.03
C GLN A 21 21.86 -16.37 13.03
N SER A 22 20.58 -16.00 13.12
CA SER A 22 20.03 -14.92 12.31
C SER A 22 20.62 -13.59 12.78
N PRO A 23 21.13 -12.73 11.88
CA PRO A 23 21.69 -11.44 12.27
C PRO A 23 20.63 -10.57 12.96
N VAL A 24 21.07 -9.52 13.65
CA VAL A 24 20.15 -8.50 14.16
C VAL A 24 19.33 -7.95 12.99
N TYR A 25 18.00 -7.88 13.15
CA TYR A 25 17.00 -7.59 12.11
C TYR A 25 16.79 -8.68 11.04
N GLY A 26 17.43 -9.84 11.15
CA GLY A 26 17.18 -11.00 10.30
C GLY A 26 15.91 -11.77 10.69
N GLN A 27 15.35 -12.51 9.73
CA GLN A 27 14.22 -13.40 9.98
C GLN A 27 14.66 -14.57 10.88
N CYS A 28 13.86 -14.85 11.91
CA CYS A 28 14.12 -15.89 12.90
C CYS A 28 12.94 -16.85 13.11
N GLY A 29 11.88 -16.72 12.30
CA GLY A 29 10.70 -17.57 12.41
C GLY A 29 9.65 -17.23 11.35
N GLY A 30 8.59 -18.03 11.33
CA GLY A 30 7.49 -17.95 10.37
C GLY A 30 7.15 -19.28 9.74
N ILE A 31 5.88 -19.49 9.38
CA ILE A 31 5.42 -20.65 8.61
C ILE A 31 6.22 -20.72 7.31
N GLY A 32 6.84 -21.87 7.06
CA GLY A 32 7.68 -22.12 5.89
C GLY A 32 9.14 -21.64 6.00
N TRP A 33 9.53 -20.98 7.10
CA TRP A 33 10.92 -20.58 7.32
C TRP A 33 11.82 -21.79 7.63
N THR A 34 12.81 -22.03 6.79
CA THR A 34 13.81 -23.11 6.97
C THR A 34 15.19 -22.60 7.41
N GLY A 35 15.30 -21.31 7.73
CA GLY A 35 16.55 -20.67 8.11
C GLY A 35 16.83 -20.72 9.61
N ALA A 36 17.63 -19.76 10.08
CA ALA A 36 18.02 -19.65 11.48
C ALA A 36 16.82 -19.31 12.37
N THR A 37 16.66 -20.00 13.50
CA THR A 37 15.59 -19.70 14.49
C THR A 37 16.10 -19.04 15.76
N THR A 38 17.42 -18.90 15.88
CA THR A 38 18.08 -18.24 17.01
C THR A 38 18.72 -16.95 16.51
N CYS A 39 18.56 -15.87 17.27
CA CYS A 39 19.11 -14.56 16.94
C CYS A 39 20.56 -14.40 17.38
N ALA A 40 21.29 -13.50 16.70
CA ALA A 40 22.62 -13.08 17.10
C ALA A 40 22.59 -12.47 18.52
N SER A 41 23.68 -12.65 19.27
CA SER A 41 23.81 -12.15 20.64
C SER A 41 23.40 -10.67 20.74
N GLY A 42 22.62 -10.34 21.78
CA GLY A 42 22.06 -8.99 21.98
C GLY A 42 20.73 -8.74 21.27
N SER A 43 20.15 -9.74 20.60
CA SER A 43 18.82 -9.66 19.99
C SER A 43 17.95 -10.88 20.32
N THR A 44 16.63 -10.67 20.33
CA THR A 44 15.62 -11.70 20.63
C THR A 44 14.69 -11.87 19.43
N CYS A 45 14.30 -13.11 19.14
CA CYS A 45 13.35 -13.39 18.06
C CYS A 45 11.95 -12.95 18.48
N THR A 46 11.46 -11.87 17.91
CA THR A 46 10.13 -11.33 18.19
C THR A 46 9.18 -11.74 17.08
N TYR A 47 8.08 -12.36 17.50
CA TYR A 47 6.98 -12.74 16.61
C TYR A 47 6.37 -11.47 15.98
N SER A 48 6.23 -11.48 14.65
CA SER A 48 5.56 -10.40 13.91
C SER A 48 4.22 -10.86 13.36
N ASN A 49 4.21 -11.98 12.63
CA ASN A 49 3.00 -12.65 12.16
C ASN A 49 3.27 -14.15 11.90
N ASP A 50 2.24 -14.89 11.51
CA ASP A 50 2.32 -16.34 11.29
C ASP A 50 3.42 -16.74 10.32
N TYR A 51 3.75 -15.91 9.34
CA TYR A 51 4.76 -16.19 8.30
C TYR A 51 6.11 -15.52 8.56
N TYR A 52 6.23 -14.71 9.62
CA TYR A 52 7.43 -13.91 9.86
C TYR A 52 7.68 -13.60 11.35
N SER A 53 8.90 -13.84 11.81
CA SER A 53 9.44 -13.36 13.09
C SER A 53 10.83 -12.79 12.86
N GLN A 54 11.22 -11.75 13.60
CA GLN A 54 12.46 -11.01 13.36
C GLN A 54 13.29 -10.85 14.63
N CYS A 55 14.62 -10.91 14.49
CA CYS A 55 15.54 -10.59 15.56
C CYS A 55 15.56 -9.09 15.85
N VAL A 56 15.16 -8.67 17.05
CA VAL A 56 15.21 -7.27 17.47
C VAL A 56 16.19 -7.08 18.64
N PRO A 57 16.96 -5.98 18.70
CA PRO A 57 17.86 -5.71 19.82
C PRO A 57 17.12 -5.76 21.16
N SER A 58 17.64 -6.54 22.11
CA SER A 58 17.16 -6.51 23.49
C SER A 58 17.79 -5.29 24.16
N GLY A 59 16.99 -4.31 24.58
CA GLY A 59 17.50 -3.08 25.20
C GLY A 59 18.50 -3.37 26.33
N SER A 60 19.69 -2.76 26.25
CA SER A 60 20.79 -2.95 27.19
C SER A 60 20.43 -2.51 28.61
N GLY A 61 20.15 -3.47 29.48
CA GLY A 61 20.09 -3.31 30.93
C GLY A 61 21.35 -3.89 31.58
N THR A 62 22.12 -3.00 32.19
CA THR A 62 23.32 -3.23 33.00
C THR A 62 23.26 -4.41 33.98
N THR A 63 24.39 -5.10 34.08
CA THR A 63 24.81 -6.04 35.15
C THR A 63 24.34 -5.58 36.53
N ALA A 64 23.57 -6.41 37.24
CA ALA A 64 23.28 -6.22 38.65
C ALA A 64 23.50 -7.53 39.43
N THR A 65 24.43 -7.42 40.38
CA THR A 65 24.91 -8.42 41.32
C THR A 65 23.81 -8.94 42.25
N THR A 66 23.96 -10.19 42.65
CA THR A 66 23.16 -10.94 43.63
C THR A 66 23.14 -10.25 45.00
N THR A 67 21.95 -9.98 45.54
CA THR A 67 21.73 -9.84 46.99
C THR A 67 20.33 -10.31 47.38
N THR A 68 20.28 -11.04 48.50
CA THR A 68 19.15 -11.76 49.09
C THR A 68 18.28 -10.84 49.97
N GLU A 69 17.04 -11.28 50.23
CA GLU A 69 16.04 -10.80 51.22
C GLU A 69 15.26 -9.51 50.89
N ALA A 70 13.98 -9.34 51.22
CA ALA A 70 13.03 -10.13 52.00
C ALA A 70 11.59 -9.90 51.47
N THR A 71 10.75 -10.92 51.61
CA THR A 71 9.33 -10.91 51.24
C THR A 71 8.53 -9.99 52.17
N THR A 72 7.79 -9.03 51.59
CA THR A 72 6.69 -8.36 52.29
C THR A 72 5.43 -8.42 51.44
N THR A 73 4.49 -9.20 51.94
CA THR A 73 3.15 -9.42 51.43
C THR A 73 2.31 -8.15 51.58
N THR A 74 1.85 -7.58 50.46
CA THR A 74 0.65 -6.74 50.45
C THR A 74 -0.20 -7.06 49.23
N THR A 75 -1.40 -7.53 49.53
CA THR A 75 -2.48 -7.93 48.63
C THR A 75 -2.98 -6.75 47.79
N LYS A 76 -2.95 -6.89 46.45
CA LYS A 76 -3.76 -6.06 45.54
C LYS A 76 -4.52 -6.97 44.58
N ALA A 77 -5.78 -6.63 44.39
CA ALA A 77 -6.85 -7.40 43.80
C ALA A 77 -6.52 -8.02 42.43
N SER A 78 -6.98 -9.26 42.26
CA SER A 78 -7.07 -9.99 41.00
C SER A 78 -8.09 -9.33 40.08
N THR A 79 -7.63 -8.55 39.10
CA THR A 79 -8.42 -8.22 37.91
C THR A 79 -8.06 -9.19 36.80
N THR A 80 -8.91 -10.19 36.62
CA THR A 80 -8.90 -11.13 35.51
C THR A 80 -8.96 -10.35 34.19
N THR A 81 -7.84 -10.27 33.48
CA THR A 81 -7.84 -9.71 32.12
C THR A 81 -8.22 -10.83 31.17
N THR A 82 -9.50 -10.86 30.82
CA THR A 82 -10.06 -11.73 29.79
C THR A 82 -9.30 -11.51 28.50
N THR A 83 -8.53 -12.51 28.06
CA THR A 83 -8.01 -12.61 26.70
C THR A 83 -9.18 -12.70 25.74
N THR A 84 -9.58 -11.57 25.17
CA THR A 84 -10.48 -11.56 24.01
C THR A 84 -9.66 -11.99 22.81
N LYS A 85 -9.72 -13.29 22.51
CA LYS A 85 -9.36 -13.85 21.20
C LYS A 85 -10.20 -13.12 20.15
N THR A 86 -9.58 -12.22 19.38
CA THR A 86 -10.22 -11.63 18.20
C THR A 86 -10.50 -12.76 17.24
N THR A 87 -11.73 -13.24 17.31
CA THR A 87 -12.27 -14.22 16.39
C THR A 87 -12.61 -13.41 15.16
N THR A 88 -12.00 -13.73 14.03
CA THR A 88 -12.37 -13.18 12.72
C THR A 88 -13.81 -13.63 12.44
N THR A 89 -14.77 -12.81 12.83
CA THR A 89 -16.18 -13.05 12.52
C THR A 89 -16.34 -12.75 11.04
N THR A 90 -16.18 -13.77 10.20
CA THR A 90 -16.89 -13.81 8.92
C THR A 90 -18.37 -13.73 9.25
N THR A 91 -18.94 -12.53 9.17
CA THR A 91 -20.39 -12.35 9.18
C THR A 91 -20.92 -12.92 7.87
N ALA A 92 -21.06 -14.25 7.82
CA ALA A 92 -21.78 -14.91 6.75
C ALA A 92 -23.23 -14.42 6.85
N GLY A 93 -23.66 -13.62 5.87
CA GLY A 93 -25.06 -13.23 5.75
C GLY A 93 -25.93 -14.48 5.80
N SER A 94 -26.84 -14.53 6.79
CA SER A 94 -27.69 -15.68 7.15
C SER A 94 -28.77 -16.05 6.10
N GLY A 95 -28.61 -15.67 4.84
CA GLY A 95 -29.48 -16.03 3.73
C GLY A 95 -28.73 -16.79 2.64
N THR A 96 -29.42 -17.68 1.93
CA THR A 96 -28.91 -18.35 0.72
C THR A 96 -28.29 -17.31 -0.21
N ALA A 97 -27.00 -17.46 -0.52
CA ALA A 97 -26.28 -16.49 -1.33
C ALA A 97 -26.84 -16.41 -2.75
N CYS A 98 -27.01 -15.20 -3.26
CA CYS A 98 -27.30 -14.98 -4.67
C CYS A 98 -26.02 -15.19 -5.47
N THR A 99 -25.93 -16.33 -6.13
CA THR A 99 -24.78 -16.66 -6.98
C THR A 99 -24.98 -16.06 -8.36
N VAL A 100 -24.12 -15.10 -8.69
CA VAL A 100 -24.07 -14.39 -9.97
C VAL A 100 -22.94 -14.99 -10.80
N THR A 101 -23.28 -15.57 -11.95
CA THR A 101 -22.32 -16.17 -12.90
C THR A 101 -22.30 -15.43 -14.24
N ALA A 102 -23.26 -14.54 -14.47
CA ALA A 102 -23.33 -13.71 -15.68
C ALA A 102 -23.68 -12.26 -15.33
N ILE A 103 -23.11 -11.32 -16.08
CA ILE A 103 -23.31 -9.87 -15.84
C ILE A 103 -24.78 -9.46 -15.83
N ALA A 104 -25.62 -10.07 -16.67
CA ALA A 104 -27.05 -9.79 -16.72
C ALA A 104 -27.78 -10.01 -15.37
N GLN A 105 -27.21 -10.80 -14.46
CA GLN A 105 -27.81 -11.10 -13.15
C GLN A 105 -27.44 -10.07 -12.06
N VAL A 106 -26.44 -9.21 -12.30
CA VAL A 106 -25.94 -8.26 -11.28
C VAL A 106 -27.04 -7.29 -10.84
N ALA A 107 -27.78 -6.72 -11.77
CA ALA A 107 -28.85 -5.76 -11.46
C ALA A 107 -29.95 -6.38 -10.57
N SER A 108 -30.36 -7.62 -10.88
CA SER A 108 -31.31 -8.33 -10.02
C SER A 108 -30.73 -8.65 -8.65
N ALA A 109 -29.47 -9.14 -8.58
CA ALA A 109 -28.85 -9.53 -7.32
C ALA A 109 -28.64 -8.34 -6.38
N THR A 110 -28.17 -7.21 -6.91
CA THR A 110 -28.01 -5.96 -6.15
C THR A 110 -29.35 -5.43 -5.63
N ALA A 111 -30.43 -5.58 -6.39
CA ALA A 111 -31.78 -5.15 -6.01
C ALA A 111 -32.46 -6.08 -4.99
N SER A 112 -32.17 -7.38 -4.97
CA SER A 112 -32.87 -8.33 -4.11
C SER A 112 -32.06 -8.83 -2.91
N CYS A 113 -30.73 -8.94 -3.03
CA CYS A 113 -29.90 -9.72 -2.10
C CYS A 113 -29.00 -8.86 -1.21
N THR A 114 -28.66 -9.38 -0.03
CA THR A 114 -27.64 -8.83 0.88
C THR A 114 -26.44 -9.77 1.04
N ASN A 115 -26.48 -10.96 0.43
CA ASN A 115 -25.37 -11.90 0.34
C ASN A 115 -25.22 -12.29 -1.13
N ILE A 116 -24.19 -11.76 -1.80
CA ILE A 116 -23.96 -11.93 -3.24
C ILE A 116 -22.60 -12.61 -3.43
N VAL A 117 -22.57 -13.66 -4.25
CA VAL A 117 -21.33 -14.31 -4.69
C VAL A 117 -21.18 -14.11 -6.19
N LEU A 118 -20.15 -13.39 -6.61
CA LEU A 118 -19.77 -13.25 -8.02
C LEU A 118 -18.82 -14.41 -8.35
N SER A 119 -19.25 -15.36 -9.17
CA SER A 119 -18.50 -16.59 -9.44
C SER A 119 -18.08 -16.67 -10.90
N ASN A 120 -16.76 -16.66 -11.15
CA ASN A 120 -16.16 -16.77 -12.49
C ASN A 120 -16.75 -15.78 -13.51
N LEU A 121 -16.96 -14.53 -13.07
CA LEU A 121 -17.69 -13.55 -13.84
C LEU A 121 -16.85 -13.03 -15.01
N ALA A 122 -17.32 -13.22 -16.23
CA ALA A 122 -16.75 -12.57 -17.41
C ALA A 122 -17.55 -11.31 -17.74
N VAL A 123 -16.92 -10.15 -17.65
CA VAL A 123 -17.52 -8.85 -17.96
C VAL A 123 -17.32 -8.56 -19.46
N PRO A 124 -18.40 -8.42 -20.25
CA PRO A 124 -18.30 -8.14 -21.69
C PRO A 124 -17.69 -6.77 -21.99
N THR A 125 -17.40 -6.53 -23.27
CA THR A 125 -16.89 -5.24 -23.76
C THR A 125 -17.89 -4.12 -23.43
N SER A 126 -17.38 -2.91 -23.21
CA SER A 126 -18.20 -1.71 -23.01
C SER A 126 -19.23 -1.85 -21.89
N THR A 127 -18.91 -2.63 -20.85
CA THR A 127 -19.83 -2.94 -19.75
C THR A 127 -19.15 -2.77 -18.40
N THR A 128 -19.80 -2.02 -17.51
CA THR A 128 -19.36 -1.85 -16.12
C THR A 128 -19.98 -2.94 -15.24
N LEU A 129 -19.17 -3.57 -14.38
CA LEU A 129 -19.68 -4.32 -13.24
C LEU A 129 -20.26 -3.35 -12.21
N ASN A 130 -21.56 -3.09 -12.32
CA ASN A 130 -22.23 -2.08 -11.52
C ASN A 130 -22.79 -2.64 -10.21
N LEU A 131 -22.07 -2.38 -9.12
CA LEU A 131 -22.43 -2.64 -7.72
C LEU A 131 -22.62 -1.31 -6.95
N SER A 132 -22.98 -0.22 -7.64
CA SER A 132 -23.03 1.14 -7.05
C SER A 132 -24.19 1.35 -6.06
N LYS A 133 -25.19 0.45 -6.05
CA LYS A 133 -26.43 0.58 -5.28
C LYS A 133 -26.70 -0.64 -4.39
N LEU A 134 -25.66 -1.17 -3.75
CA LEU A 134 -25.82 -2.26 -2.79
C LEU A 134 -26.70 -1.81 -1.62
N LYS A 135 -27.55 -2.72 -1.13
CA LYS A 135 -28.34 -2.49 0.09
C LYS A 135 -27.40 -2.34 1.29
N THR A 136 -27.85 -1.59 2.30
CA THR A 136 -27.11 -1.48 3.56
C THR A 136 -26.78 -2.85 4.14
N GLY A 137 -25.54 -3.05 4.59
CA GLY A 137 -25.11 -4.32 5.19
C GLY A 137 -24.83 -5.45 4.19
N THR A 138 -24.85 -5.18 2.88
CA THR A 138 -24.61 -6.22 1.87
C THR A 138 -23.18 -6.72 1.89
N THR A 139 -23.01 -8.04 1.83
CA THR A 139 -21.74 -8.70 1.54
C THR A 139 -21.68 -9.14 0.08
N VAL A 140 -20.63 -8.75 -0.63
CA VAL A 140 -20.27 -9.23 -1.96
C VAL A 140 -18.97 -10.02 -1.87
N THR A 141 -19.00 -11.28 -2.30
CA THR A 141 -17.81 -12.15 -2.37
C THR A 141 -17.43 -12.41 -3.82
N PHE A 142 -16.22 -12.04 -4.22
CA PHE A 142 -15.61 -12.45 -5.49
C PHE A 142 -15.06 -13.88 -5.34
N ALA A 143 -15.46 -14.78 -6.24
CA ALA A 143 -15.06 -16.18 -6.24
C ALA A 143 -14.61 -16.63 -7.64
N GLY A 144 -13.60 -17.50 -7.68
CA GLY A 144 -12.98 -17.90 -8.95
C GLY A 144 -12.30 -16.71 -9.64
N LYS A 145 -12.34 -16.68 -10.97
CA LYS A 145 -11.68 -15.61 -11.76
C LYS A 145 -12.70 -14.65 -12.38
N THR A 146 -12.65 -13.38 -11.99
CA THR A 146 -13.36 -12.31 -12.69
C THR A 146 -12.46 -11.73 -13.79
N THR A 147 -13.00 -11.48 -14.98
CA THR A 147 -12.25 -10.97 -16.16
C THR A 147 -13.02 -9.89 -16.90
N PHE A 148 -12.31 -9.05 -17.64
CA PHE A 148 -12.87 -7.95 -18.42
C PHE A 148 -12.45 -8.04 -19.89
N ALA A 149 -13.41 -8.03 -20.80
CA ALA A 149 -13.12 -8.03 -22.23
C ALA A 149 -12.62 -6.66 -22.70
N TYR A 150 -11.65 -6.68 -23.62
CA TYR A 150 -11.04 -5.47 -24.17
C TYR A 150 -11.98 -4.70 -25.10
N THR A 151 -12.01 -3.40 -24.92
CA THR A 151 -12.52 -2.41 -25.87
C THR A 151 -11.76 -1.11 -25.66
N ASP A 152 -11.57 -0.32 -26.72
CA ASP A 152 -11.16 1.07 -26.56
C ASP A 152 -12.35 1.80 -25.89
N TRP A 153 -12.17 2.20 -24.63
CA TRP A 153 -13.26 2.66 -23.78
C TRP A 153 -12.74 3.49 -22.61
N ASP A 154 -13.28 4.68 -22.46
CA ASP A 154 -13.01 5.61 -21.37
C ASP A 154 -14.15 5.58 -20.35
N SER A 155 -14.20 4.54 -19.52
CA SER A 155 -15.14 4.43 -18.41
C SER A 155 -14.67 3.41 -17.37
N ASP A 156 -15.27 3.46 -16.19
CA ASP A 156 -14.90 2.59 -15.08
C ASP A 156 -15.35 1.14 -15.29
N LEU A 157 -14.47 0.19 -14.98
CA LEU A 157 -14.78 -1.23 -15.13
C LEU A 157 -15.64 -1.78 -13.98
N ILE A 158 -15.42 -1.32 -12.75
CA ILE A 158 -16.17 -1.73 -11.56
C ILE A 158 -16.60 -0.49 -10.79
N GLN A 159 -17.89 -0.42 -10.44
CA GLN A 159 -18.41 0.62 -9.55
C GLN A 159 -19.02 -0.01 -8.32
N ILE A 160 -18.61 0.43 -7.12
CA ILE A 160 -19.06 -0.11 -5.84
C ILE A 160 -19.60 1.03 -4.98
N GLY A 161 -20.79 0.86 -4.42
CA GLY A 161 -21.41 1.84 -3.55
C GLY A 161 -22.48 1.23 -2.65
N GLY A 162 -22.65 1.85 -1.49
CA GLY A 162 -23.55 1.38 -0.44
C GLY A 162 -23.11 1.83 0.95
N GLN A 163 -23.92 1.50 1.95
CA GLN A 163 -23.64 1.78 3.36
C GLN A 163 -23.37 0.47 4.11
N ASP A 164 -22.38 0.45 5.01
CA ASP A 164 -22.03 -0.72 5.82
C ASP A 164 -21.80 -2.00 4.99
N VAL A 165 -21.29 -1.86 3.76
CA VAL A 165 -21.11 -2.98 2.84
C VAL A 165 -19.78 -3.69 3.09
N THR A 166 -19.74 -4.98 2.83
CA THR A 166 -18.50 -5.77 2.84
C THR A 166 -18.22 -6.28 1.43
N ILE A 167 -17.04 -5.96 0.88
CA ILE A 167 -16.53 -6.49 -0.38
C ILE A 167 -15.34 -7.37 -0.07
N GLN A 168 -15.37 -8.63 -0.50
CA GLN A 168 -14.32 -9.58 -0.14
C GLN A 168 -13.97 -10.57 -1.24
N GLY A 169 -12.74 -11.09 -1.20
CA GLY A 169 -12.30 -12.20 -2.04
C GLY A 169 -12.44 -13.54 -1.31
N ALA A 170 -12.94 -14.55 -2.00
CA ALA A 170 -12.83 -15.94 -1.58
C ALA A 170 -11.39 -16.43 -1.73
N SER A 171 -11.03 -17.51 -1.03
CA SER A 171 -9.71 -18.14 -1.18
C SER A 171 -9.47 -18.53 -2.65
N GLY A 172 -8.31 -18.14 -3.19
CA GLY A 172 -7.93 -18.39 -4.58
C GLY A 172 -8.69 -17.56 -5.62
N SER A 173 -9.55 -16.62 -5.21
CA SER A 173 -10.20 -15.70 -6.15
C SER A 173 -9.19 -14.72 -6.75
N VAL A 174 -9.44 -14.31 -8.00
CA VAL A 174 -8.64 -13.33 -8.73
C VAL A 174 -9.57 -12.41 -9.51
N ILE A 175 -9.30 -11.12 -9.45
CA ILE A 175 -9.90 -10.12 -10.33
C ILE A 175 -8.81 -9.68 -11.31
N ASP A 176 -8.92 -10.11 -12.56
CA ASP A 176 -7.94 -9.83 -13.61
C ASP A 176 -8.47 -8.71 -14.52
N GLY A 177 -7.84 -7.55 -14.46
CA GLY A 177 -8.24 -6.36 -15.21
C GLY A 177 -7.90 -6.41 -16.70
N ASN A 178 -7.15 -7.43 -17.16
CA ASN A 178 -6.74 -7.58 -18.56
C ASN A 178 -5.92 -6.39 -19.11
N GLY A 179 -5.18 -5.70 -18.26
CA GLY A 179 -4.43 -4.47 -18.55
C GLY A 179 -3.46 -4.61 -19.72
N GLN A 180 -2.90 -5.80 -19.96
CA GLN A 180 -2.04 -6.09 -21.11
C GLN A 180 -2.65 -5.71 -22.45
N ALA A 181 -3.98 -5.73 -22.57
CA ALA A 181 -4.68 -5.35 -23.80
C ALA A 181 -4.67 -3.83 -24.06
N TRP A 182 -4.50 -3.01 -23.01
CA TRP A 182 -4.49 -1.55 -23.09
C TRP A 182 -3.08 -0.95 -22.97
N TRP A 183 -2.16 -1.63 -22.29
CA TRP A 183 -0.84 -1.11 -21.98
C TRP A 183 -0.01 -0.75 -23.22
N ASP A 184 0.40 0.50 -23.30
CA ASP A 184 1.15 1.10 -24.40
C ASP A 184 2.27 2.03 -23.91
N GLY A 185 2.63 1.95 -22.63
CA GLY A 185 3.63 2.79 -21.97
C GLY A 185 3.26 4.28 -21.85
N GLN A 186 1.99 4.64 -22.11
CA GLN A 186 1.52 6.03 -22.01
C GLN A 186 0.46 6.22 -20.92
N GLY A 187 -0.22 5.17 -20.48
CA GLY A 187 -1.20 5.26 -19.38
C GLY A 187 -2.35 6.20 -19.74
N SER A 188 -2.74 7.06 -18.80
CA SER A 188 -3.75 8.12 -18.99
C SER A 188 -3.19 9.39 -19.66
N ASN A 189 -1.88 9.47 -19.93
CA ASN A 189 -1.29 10.64 -20.60
C ASN A 189 -1.46 10.66 -22.12
N GLY A 190 -1.94 9.57 -22.73
CA GLY A 190 -2.13 9.47 -24.17
C GLY A 190 -2.24 8.03 -24.67
N GLY A 191 -2.04 7.86 -25.99
CA GLY A 191 -2.20 6.57 -26.66
C GLY A 191 -3.65 6.27 -27.01
N LYS A 192 -4.05 4.99 -26.91
CA LYS A 192 -5.47 4.60 -27.10
C LYS A 192 -6.30 4.93 -25.86
N ASP A 193 -7.62 5.02 -26.05
CA ASP A 193 -8.58 5.12 -24.95
C ASP A 193 -8.46 3.90 -24.01
N LYS A 194 -8.39 4.17 -22.71
CA LYS A 194 -8.27 3.16 -21.65
C LYS A 194 -9.28 3.49 -20.55
N PRO A 195 -9.78 2.48 -19.82
CA PRO A 195 -10.54 2.72 -18.61
C PRO A 195 -9.74 3.59 -17.64
N ASP A 196 -10.26 4.76 -17.29
CA ASP A 196 -9.59 5.71 -16.40
C ASP A 196 -9.34 5.08 -15.02
N HIS A 197 -10.39 4.50 -14.41
CA HIS A 197 -10.28 3.77 -13.14
C HIS A 197 -10.79 2.33 -13.26
N PHE A 198 -10.10 1.39 -12.62
CA PHE A 198 -10.53 0.01 -12.58
C PHE A 198 -11.69 -0.21 -11.60
N ILE A 199 -11.59 0.36 -10.40
CA ILE A 199 -12.59 0.27 -9.34
C ILE A 199 -12.89 1.67 -8.79
N VAL A 200 -14.13 2.11 -8.91
CA VAL A 200 -14.64 3.31 -8.23
C VAL A 200 -15.40 2.89 -6.97
N LEU A 201 -14.95 3.36 -5.82
CA LEU A 201 -15.45 3.02 -4.49
C LEU A 201 -16.11 4.23 -3.82
N LYS A 202 -17.44 4.20 -3.73
CA LYS A 202 -18.31 5.24 -3.14
C LYS A 202 -19.09 4.66 -1.94
N THR A 203 -18.37 4.19 -0.93
CA THR A 203 -18.94 3.50 0.25
C THR A 203 -19.06 4.40 1.47
N THR A 204 -20.03 4.11 2.33
CA THR A 204 -20.30 4.88 3.55
C THR A 204 -20.45 3.98 4.79
N GLY A 205 -20.45 4.58 5.98
CA GLY A 205 -20.76 3.88 7.25
C GLY A 205 -19.56 3.17 7.86
N LYS A 206 -19.66 1.85 8.05
CA LYS A 206 -18.58 0.96 8.50
C LYS A 206 -18.29 -0.07 7.43
N SER A 207 -18.06 0.40 6.21
CA SER A 207 -17.81 -0.47 5.07
C SER A 207 -16.42 -1.11 5.14
N LEU A 208 -16.29 -2.31 4.57
CA LEU A 208 -15.09 -3.12 4.60
C LEU A 208 -14.77 -3.65 3.20
N VAL A 209 -13.55 -3.44 2.72
CA VAL A 209 -13.00 -4.09 1.51
C VAL A 209 -11.83 -4.95 1.97
N GLN A 210 -11.87 -6.26 1.72
CA GLN A 210 -10.83 -7.14 2.25
C GLN A 210 -10.45 -8.31 1.36
N ASN A 211 -9.21 -8.77 1.49
CA ASN A 211 -8.74 -10.05 0.91
C ASN A 211 -8.97 -10.17 -0.60
N LEU A 212 -8.91 -9.06 -1.34
CA LEU A 212 -8.97 -9.07 -2.80
C LEU A 212 -7.58 -9.29 -3.38
N HIS A 213 -7.50 -10.18 -4.36
CA HIS A 213 -6.35 -10.30 -5.24
C HIS A 213 -6.74 -9.71 -6.61
N ILE A 214 -6.17 -8.54 -6.91
CA ILE A 214 -6.36 -7.82 -8.16
C ILE A 214 -5.05 -7.88 -8.92
N GLN A 215 -5.13 -8.20 -10.21
CA GLN A 215 -3.97 -8.20 -11.08
C GLN A 215 -4.23 -7.51 -12.40
N ASN A 216 -3.18 -6.97 -12.99
CA ASN A 216 -3.14 -6.44 -14.37
C ASN A 216 -4.28 -5.47 -14.66
N TRP A 217 -4.37 -4.35 -13.94
CA TRP A 217 -5.39 -3.35 -14.23
C TRP A 217 -4.90 -2.34 -15.31
N PRO A 218 -5.81 -1.67 -16.04
CA PRO A 218 -5.42 -0.87 -17.21
C PRO A 218 -4.63 0.40 -16.87
N VAL A 219 -5.19 1.25 -16.01
CA VAL A 219 -4.64 2.55 -15.60
C VAL A 219 -4.77 2.72 -14.09
N HIS A 220 -5.62 3.56 -13.51
CA HIS A 220 -5.71 3.72 -12.05
C HIS A 220 -6.48 2.53 -11.42
N CYS A 221 -6.04 1.97 -10.29
CA CYS A 221 -6.70 0.81 -9.69
C CYS A 221 -7.96 1.21 -8.90
N PHE A 222 -7.80 1.89 -7.76
CA PHE A 222 -8.92 2.32 -6.91
C PHE A 222 -9.10 3.83 -6.95
N GLU A 223 -10.27 4.30 -7.40
CA GLU A 223 -10.78 5.63 -7.06
C GLU A 223 -11.64 5.55 -5.79
N ILE A 224 -11.12 6.02 -4.66
CA ILE A 224 -11.85 6.15 -3.40
C ILE A 224 -12.38 7.58 -3.32
N THR A 225 -13.61 7.77 -3.80
CA THR A 225 -14.20 9.09 -3.98
C THR A 225 -15.51 9.23 -3.24
N SER A 226 -15.70 10.38 -2.58
CA SER A 226 -16.92 10.66 -1.81
C SER A 226 -17.29 9.55 -0.80
N ALA A 227 -16.28 8.83 -0.31
CA ALA A 227 -16.43 7.73 0.63
C ALA A 227 -16.32 8.23 2.07
N SER A 228 -16.98 7.55 2.99
CA SER A 228 -16.87 7.85 4.43
C SER A 228 -16.91 6.60 5.30
N GLY A 229 -15.91 6.41 6.16
CA GLY A 229 -15.92 5.26 7.09
C GLY A 229 -15.78 3.93 6.34
N THR A 230 -14.63 3.76 5.68
CA THR A 230 -14.30 2.52 4.95
C THR A 230 -12.93 2.03 5.35
N THR A 231 -12.85 0.75 5.71
CA THR A 231 -11.57 0.05 5.93
C THR A 231 -11.26 -0.84 4.74
N ILE A 232 -10.04 -0.76 4.22
CA ILE A 232 -9.51 -1.53 3.11
C ILE A 232 -8.30 -2.30 3.64
N THR A 233 -8.34 -3.64 3.62
CA THR A 233 -7.31 -4.44 4.30
C THR A 233 -7.01 -5.79 3.66
N GLY A 234 -5.75 -6.22 3.67
CA GLY A 234 -5.38 -7.57 3.20
C GLY A 234 -5.44 -7.71 1.68
N LEU A 235 -5.26 -6.62 0.93
CA LEU A 235 -5.30 -6.66 -0.53
C LEU A 235 -3.93 -7.04 -1.11
N THR A 236 -3.95 -7.66 -2.28
CA THR A 236 -2.78 -7.80 -3.16
C THR A 236 -3.14 -7.15 -4.50
N LEU A 237 -2.47 -6.05 -4.83
CA LEU A 237 -2.58 -5.38 -6.11
C LEU A 237 -1.29 -5.67 -6.90
N ASP A 238 -1.37 -6.55 -7.89
CA ASP A 238 -0.22 -6.99 -8.68
C ASP A 238 -0.30 -6.52 -10.14
N ASN A 239 0.42 -5.45 -10.46
CA ASN A 239 0.65 -4.97 -11.81
C ASN A 239 2.07 -5.28 -12.31
N SER A 240 2.78 -6.22 -11.70
CA SER A 240 4.20 -6.50 -12.01
C SER A 240 4.42 -6.92 -13.48
N ALA A 241 3.41 -7.52 -14.11
CA ALA A 241 3.44 -7.85 -15.54
C ALA A 241 3.62 -6.61 -16.43
N GLY A 242 3.23 -5.43 -15.93
CA GLY A 242 3.38 -4.13 -16.59
C GLY A 242 4.79 -3.55 -16.54
N ASN A 243 5.70 -4.10 -15.72
CA ASN A 243 7.08 -3.60 -15.60
C ASN A 243 7.89 -3.81 -16.88
N ALA A 244 7.69 -4.94 -17.56
CA ALA A 244 8.38 -5.22 -18.80
C ALA A 244 7.80 -4.38 -19.94
N ALA A 245 8.67 -3.95 -20.85
CA ALA A 245 8.23 -3.32 -22.09
C ALA A 245 7.45 -4.30 -22.97
N ASN A 246 6.54 -3.76 -23.78
CA ASN A 246 5.84 -4.51 -24.82
C ASN A 246 6.03 -3.86 -26.20
N SER A 247 5.41 -4.42 -27.24
CA SER A 247 5.55 -3.91 -28.61
C SER A 247 4.94 -2.51 -28.83
N ALA A 248 4.11 -2.02 -27.91
CA ALA A 248 3.46 -0.72 -27.99
C ALA A 248 4.15 0.35 -27.13
N SER A 249 4.96 -0.03 -26.14
CA SER A 249 5.52 0.90 -25.14
C SER A 249 6.85 1.56 -25.52
N GLY A 250 7.38 1.28 -26.71
CA GLY A 250 8.61 1.92 -27.20
C GLY A 250 9.83 1.68 -26.30
N GLY A 251 9.89 0.53 -25.63
CA GLY A 251 10.98 0.17 -24.70
C GLY A 251 10.81 0.67 -23.27
N LYS A 252 9.75 1.42 -22.96
CA LYS A 252 9.34 1.77 -21.59
C LYS A 252 8.56 0.62 -20.95
N ALA A 253 8.33 0.66 -19.64
CA ALA A 253 7.35 -0.21 -18.98
C ALA A 253 6.02 -0.19 -19.75
N ALA A 254 5.38 -1.36 -19.88
CA ALA A 254 4.12 -1.46 -20.62
C ALA A 254 2.98 -0.71 -19.91
N ALA A 255 2.87 -0.90 -18.59
CA ALA A 255 1.92 -0.17 -17.77
C ALA A 255 2.48 1.19 -17.33
N HIS A 256 1.60 2.18 -17.23
CA HIS A 256 1.93 3.55 -16.84
C HIS A 256 0.67 4.18 -16.24
N ASN A 257 0.83 5.12 -15.30
CA ASN A 257 -0.29 5.66 -14.49
C ASN A 257 -1.11 4.59 -13.79
N SER A 258 -0.42 3.58 -13.26
CA SER A 258 -1.05 2.43 -12.66
C SER A 258 -1.25 2.59 -11.15
N ASP A 259 -1.86 3.66 -10.70
CA ASP A 259 -1.97 4.01 -9.27
C ASP A 259 -2.65 2.88 -8.47
N GLY A 260 -2.20 2.66 -7.23
CA GLY A 260 -2.79 1.67 -6.33
C GLY A 260 -4.10 2.17 -5.71
N PHE A 261 -4.01 3.30 -5.00
CA PHE A 261 -5.16 3.94 -4.35
C PHE A 261 -5.16 5.45 -4.53
N ASP A 262 -6.14 5.94 -5.28
CA ASP A 262 -6.45 7.36 -5.40
C ASP A 262 -7.56 7.73 -4.42
N VAL A 263 -7.26 8.60 -3.46
CA VAL A 263 -8.25 9.09 -2.48
C VAL A 263 -8.61 10.54 -2.79
N SER A 264 -9.91 10.80 -2.98
CA SER A 264 -10.43 12.13 -3.24
C SER A 264 -11.75 12.38 -2.51
N GLY A 265 -11.94 13.58 -1.98
CA GLY A 265 -13.19 14.04 -1.38
C GLY A 265 -13.79 13.09 -0.32
N SER A 266 -12.94 12.33 0.38
CA SER A 266 -13.34 11.23 1.27
C SER A 266 -12.90 11.49 2.71
N THR A 267 -13.53 10.81 3.67
CA THR A 267 -13.16 10.94 5.09
C THR A 267 -13.21 9.64 5.88
N ASN A 268 -12.43 9.52 6.94
CA ASN A 268 -12.39 8.32 7.79
C ASN A 268 -12.10 7.05 6.97
N ILE A 269 -11.04 7.10 6.17
CA ILE A 269 -10.59 5.99 5.33
C ILE A 269 -9.39 5.33 5.99
N VAL A 270 -9.40 4.01 6.06
CA VAL A 270 -8.26 3.22 6.55
C VAL A 270 -7.83 2.26 5.44
N ILE A 271 -6.57 2.33 5.03
CA ILE A 271 -5.94 1.40 4.10
C ILE A 271 -4.82 0.70 4.85
N THR A 272 -4.87 -0.64 4.95
CA THR A 272 -3.85 -1.36 5.74
C THR A 272 -3.52 -2.75 5.24
N GLN A 273 -2.38 -3.30 5.68
CA GLN A 273 -1.98 -4.69 5.46
C GLN A 273 -2.08 -5.10 3.98
N THR A 274 -1.59 -4.24 3.08
CA THR A 274 -1.81 -4.38 1.64
C THR A 274 -0.48 -4.32 0.90
N THR A 275 -0.35 -5.16 -0.12
CA THR A 275 0.80 -5.10 -1.05
C THR A 275 0.36 -4.48 -2.36
N VAL A 276 1.12 -3.51 -2.84
CA VAL A 276 0.92 -2.84 -4.12
C VAL A 276 2.20 -2.95 -4.93
N ILE A 277 2.11 -3.59 -6.11
CA ILE A 277 3.19 -3.67 -7.09
C ILE A 277 2.70 -2.99 -8.35
N ASN A 278 3.28 -1.85 -8.70
CA ASN A 278 2.78 -1.00 -9.77
C ASN A 278 3.86 -0.08 -10.38
N GLN A 279 3.43 0.85 -11.24
CA GLN A 279 4.26 1.78 -12.02
C GLN A 279 3.88 3.26 -11.79
N ASP A 280 3.06 3.56 -10.78
CA ASP A 280 2.75 4.93 -10.35
C ASP A 280 2.51 4.96 -8.83
N ASP A 281 1.82 5.97 -8.28
CA ASP A 281 1.65 6.11 -6.83
C ASP A 281 1.09 4.84 -6.17
N CYS A 282 1.71 4.44 -5.06
CA CYS A 282 1.17 3.36 -4.24
C CYS A 282 -0.14 3.82 -3.60
N VAL A 283 -0.13 5.05 -3.09
CA VAL A 283 -1.30 5.80 -2.62
C VAL A 283 -1.13 7.26 -3.00
N ALA A 284 -2.15 7.87 -3.57
CA ALA A 284 -2.24 9.30 -3.84
C ALA A 284 -3.48 9.90 -3.15
N VAL A 285 -3.28 10.82 -2.20
CA VAL A 285 -4.39 11.54 -1.53
C VAL A 285 -4.50 12.94 -2.09
N THR A 286 -5.53 13.20 -2.90
CA THR A 286 -5.70 14.48 -3.62
C THR A 286 -6.67 15.44 -2.92
N SER A 287 -7.59 14.92 -2.11
CA SER A 287 -8.46 15.69 -1.21
C SER A 287 -9.11 14.78 -0.17
N GLY A 288 -9.44 15.30 1.01
CA GLY A 288 -10.13 14.54 2.06
C GLY A 288 -9.55 14.75 3.45
N SER A 289 -10.09 14.04 4.44
CA SER A 289 -9.59 14.15 5.81
C SER A 289 -9.72 12.89 6.66
N ASN A 290 -8.87 12.74 7.67
CA ASN A 290 -8.84 11.58 8.57
C ASN A 290 -8.61 10.28 7.78
N ILE A 291 -7.45 10.20 7.12
CA ILE A 291 -7.07 9.07 6.29
C ILE A 291 -5.85 8.41 6.93
N THR A 292 -5.92 7.10 7.14
CA THR A 292 -4.83 6.31 7.70
C THR A 292 -4.39 5.26 6.70
N VAL A 293 -3.11 5.27 6.36
CA VAL A 293 -2.44 4.30 5.50
C VAL A 293 -1.36 3.62 6.34
N SER A 294 -1.45 2.31 6.54
CA SER A 294 -0.51 1.64 7.46
C SER A 294 -0.17 0.21 7.09
N ASN A 295 1.04 -0.27 7.38
CA ASN A 295 1.43 -1.65 7.08
C ASN A 295 1.30 -1.99 5.58
N LEU A 296 1.69 -1.05 4.71
CA LEU A 296 1.76 -1.28 3.27
C LEU A 296 3.15 -1.77 2.84
N THR A 297 3.18 -2.59 1.79
CA THR A 297 4.37 -2.82 0.99
C THR A 297 4.12 -2.26 -0.41
N CYS A 298 4.87 -1.22 -0.77
CA CYS A 298 4.84 -0.58 -2.08
C CYS A 298 6.10 -0.98 -2.85
N ASP A 299 5.95 -1.54 -4.05
CA ASP A 299 7.05 -2.03 -4.90
C ASP A 299 6.90 -1.52 -6.34
N GLY A 300 7.94 -0.89 -6.88
CA GLY A 300 7.98 -0.45 -8.29
C GLY A 300 7.42 0.95 -8.56
N GLY A 301 6.40 1.39 -7.79
CA GLY A 301 5.63 2.61 -8.07
C GLY A 301 6.30 3.95 -7.74
N HIS A 302 5.51 4.97 -7.42
CA HIS A 302 5.97 6.34 -7.13
C HIS A 302 5.84 6.77 -5.66
N GLY A 303 5.59 5.81 -4.76
CA GLY A 303 5.63 6.02 -3.31
C GLY A 303 4.30 6.38 -2.66
N LEU A 304 4.39 6.96 -1.47
CA LEU A 304 3.25 7.34 -0.62
C LEU A 304 3.05 8.86 -0.71
N SER A 305 2.06 9.27 -1.50
CA SER A 305 1.92 10.63 -1.99
C SER A 305 0.69 11.37 -1.43
N ILE A 306 0.89 12.63 -1.05
CA ILE A 306 -0.15 13.64 -1.03
C ILE A 306 -0.11 14.40 -2.37
N GLY A 307 -1.27 14.50 -3.01
CA GLY A 307 -1.47 15.27 -4.23
C GLY A 307 -1.51 14.45 -5.53
N SER A 308 -1.49 15.10 -6.70
CA SER A 308 -1.31 16.54 -6.84
C SER A 308 -2.47 17.36 -6.29
N ILE A 309 -2.16 18.36 -5.48
CA ILE A 309 -3.13 19.25 -4.84
C ILE A 309 -3.34 20.51 -5.69
N GLY A 310 -4.58 20.96 -5.82
CA GLY A 310 -4.91 22.21 -6.51
C GLY A 310 -5.32 21.99 -7.97
N GLY A 311 -6.17 22.89 -8.48
CA GLY A 311 -6.71 22.81 -9.86
C GLY A 311 -7.84 21.79 -10.06
N LYS A 312 -8.33 21.17 -8.97
CA LYS A 312 -9.44 20.21 -8.96
C LYS A 312 -10.68 20.82 -8.29
N SER A 313 -11.78 20.07 -8.27
CA SER A 313 -13.03 20.49 -7.60
C SER A 313 -12.91 20.55 -6.07
N LYS A 314 -11.99 19.76 -5.49
CA LYS A 314 -11.63 19.75 -4.07
C LYS A 314 -10.11 19.73 -3.96
N ASN A 315 -9.53 20.63 -3.18
CA ASN A 315 -8.07 20.83 -3.12
C ASN A 315 -7.54 20.88 -1.67
N ASP A 316 -8.33 20.39 -0.73
CA ASP A 316 -7.98 20.41 0.69
C ASP A 316 -7.76 18.99 1.20
N VAL A 317 -6.61 18.78 1.85
CA VAL A 317 -6.23 17.55 2.54
C VAL A 317 -5.86 17.86 3.97
N SER A 318 -6.40 17.10 4.91
CA SER A 318 -6.02 17.23 6.33
C SER A 318 -6.01 15.92 7.10
N ASN A 319 -5.20 15.83 8.17
CA ASN A 319 -5.17 14.69 9.09
C ASN A 319 -4.94 13.36 8.35
N VAL A 320 -3.80 13.25 7.67
CA VAL A 320 -3.43 12.01 6.97
C VAL A 320 -2.22 11.39 7.66
N LEU A 321 -2.30 10.11 7.97
CA LEU A 321 -1.23 9.34 8.61
C LEU A 321 -0.78 8.21 7.68
N PHE A 322 0.48 8.22 7.29
CA PHE A 322 1.18 7.10 6.68
C PHE A 322 2.11 6.47 7.71
N THR A 323 1.97 5.17 8.02
CA THR A 323 2.79 4.56 9.08
C THR A 323 3.18 3.11 8.85
N ASN A 324 4.29 2.68 9.46
CA ASN A 324 4.76 1.29 9.51
C ASN A 324 4.79 0.60 8.13
N SER A 325 5.29 1.29 7.11
CA SER A 325 5.20 0.83 5.71
C SER A 325 6.57 0.76 5.06
N VAL A 326 6.67 -0.06 4.00
CA VAL A 326 7.88 -0.25 3.20
C VAL A 326 7.62 0.26 1.79
N VAL A 327 8.52 1.10 1.28
CA VAL A 327 8.52 1.58 -0.10
C VAL A 327 9.84 1.16 -0.74
N LYS A 328 9.79 0.38 -1.83
CA LYS A 328 10.99 -0.17 -2.45
C LYS A 328 10.93 -0.16 -3.97
N ASN A 329 12.10 -0.03 -4.60
CA ASN A 329 12.22 0.02 -6.06
C ASN A 329 11.28 1.06 -6.70
N SER A 330 11.01 2.14 -5.98
CA SER A 330 10.04 3.16 -6.35
C SER A 330 10.73 4.45 -6.74
N GLU A 331 10.05 5.30 -7.50
CA GLU A 331 10.55 6.62 -7.86
C GLU A 331 10.77 7.48 -6.61
N ASN A 332 9.81 7.47 -5.69
CA ASN A 332 9.86 8.28 -4.47
C ASN A 332 9.49 7.46 -3.23
N GLY A 333 9.93 7.93 -2.06
CA GLY A 333 9.50 7.44 -0.77
C GLY A 333 8.23 8.15 -0.27
N ALA A 334 8.40 9.13 0.61
CA ALA A 334 7.32 10.01 1.06
C ALA A 334 7.25 11.25 0.17
N ARG A 335 6.05 11.60 -0.32
CA ARG A 335 5.89 12.68 -1.31
C ARG A 335 4.73 13.63 -1.01
N ILE A 336 4.95 14.93 -1.20
CA ILE A 336 3.91 15.96 -1.31
C ILE A 336 4.14 16.72 -2.63
N LYS A 337 3.11 16.73 -3.49
CA LYS A 337 3.12 17.45 -4.76
C LYS A 337 1.93 18.40 -4.87
N THR A 338 2.17 19.67 -5.17
CA THR A 338 1.09 20.65 -5.39
C THR A 338 1.22 21.33 -6.75
N ASN A 339 0.09 21.52 -7.43
CA ASN A 339 0.05 22.11 -8.77
C ASN A 339 0.38 23.62 -8.72
N SER A 340 1.29 24.04 -9.59
CA SER A 340 1.77 25.41 -9.74
C SER A 340 0.63 26.34 -10.17
N GLY A 341 0.55 27.51 -9.54
CA GLY A 341 -0.46 28.54 -9.85
C GLY A 341 -1.87 28.22 -9.39
N THR A 342 -2.06 27.19 -8.56
CA THR A 342 -3.37 26.77 -8.05
C THR A 342 -3.52 27.05 -6.55
N THR A 343 -4.70 26.76 -5.99
CA THR A 343 -5.04 26.98 -4.58
C THR A 343 -5.53 25.72 -3.90
N GLY A 344 -5.35 25.64 -2.57
CA GLY A 344 -5.72 24.49 -1.75
C GLY A 344 -4.96 24.47 -0.42
N THR A 345 -5.16 23.43 0.36
CA THR A 345 -4.51 23.27 1.67
C THR A 345 -4.03 21.84 1.90
N VAL A 346 -2.86 21.71 2.50
CA VAL A 346 -2.29 20.44 2.99
C VAL A 346 -1.91 20.66 4.45
N THR A 347 -2.65 20.04 5.37
CA THR A 347 -2.47 20.32 6.81
C THR A 347 -2.43 19.05 7.64
N ASN A 348 -1.53 18.99 8.62
CA ASN A 348 -1.46 17.89 9.58
C ASN A 348 -1.28 16.52 8.89
N ILE A 349 -0.15 16.36 8.21
CA ILE A 349 0.23 15.12 7.53
C ILE A 349 1.40 14.50 8.27
N GLU A 350 1.31 13.21 8.56
CA GLU A 350 2.36 12.46 9.24
C GLU A 350 2.81 11.27 8.40
N TRP A 351 4.12 11.15 8.21
CA TRP A 351 4.78 9.88 7.88
C TRP A 351 5.58 9.41 9.09
N SER A 352 5.33 8.19 9.58
CA SER A 352 6.07 7.61 10.70
C SER A 352 6.46 6.16 10.48
N ASN A 353 7.70 5.78 10.83
CA ASN A 353 8.22 4.42 10.67
C ASN A 353 8.13 3.92 9.22
N ILE A 354 8.69 4.68 8.28
CA ILE A 354 8.72 4.34 6.86
C ILE A 354 10.11 3.83 6.49
N GLN A 355 10.18 2.64 5.92
CA GLN A 355 11.41 2.09 5.37
C GLN A 355 11.44 2.28 3.87
N VAL A 356 12.49 2.91 3.35
CA VAL A 356 12.69 3.12 1.92
C VAL A 356 13.89 2.31 1.40
N SER A 357 13.81 1.76 0.19
CA SER A 357 14.98 1.09 -0.40
C SER A 357 15.00 1.20 -1.92
N ASN A 358 16.20 1.41 -2.47
CA ASN A 358 16.39 1.54 -3.91
C ASN A 358 15.46 2.58 -4.55
N ILE A 359 15.33 3.75 -3.91
CA ILE A 359 14.52 4.86 -4.44
C ILE A 359 15.23 5.54 -5.61
N SER A 360 14.58 5.71 -6.76
CA SER A 360 15.26 6.13 -7.99
C SER A 360 15.34 7.65 -8.22
N ASP A 361 14.46 8.46 -7.61
CA ASP A 361 14.47 9.92 -7.74
C ASP A 361 14.57 10.64 -6.39
N TYR A 362 13.56 10.56 -5.52
CA TYR A 362 13.54 11.28 -4.24
C TYR A 362 13.16 10.40 -3.04
N GLY A 363 14.08 10.23 -2.09
CA GLY A 363 13.76 9.58 -0.81
C GLY A 363 12.60 10.27 -0.08
N ILE A 364 12.67 11.59 0.05
CA ILE A 364 11.58 12.48 0.46
C ILE A 364 11.45 13.62 -0.55
N ASP A 365 10.24 13.86 -1.03
CA ASP A 365 9.89 14.94 -1.96
C ASP A 365 8.77 15.82 -1.39
N VAL A 366 9.01 17.13 -1.27
CA VAL A 366 7.98 18.12 -0.96
C VAL A 366 8.13 19.29 -1.92
N GLN A 367 7.29 19.38 -2.95
CA GLN A 367 7.44 20.41 -3.98
C GLN A 367 6.12 21.04 -4.44
N GLN A 368 6.18 22.35 -4.71
CA GLN A 368 5.01 23.20 -5.00
C GLN A 368 4.97 23.77 -6.43
N ASP A 369 5.56 23.04 -7.37
CA ASP A 369 5.88 23.51 -8.71
C ASP A 369 5.41 22.56 -9.83
N TYR A 370 4.53 21.60 -9.53
CA TYR A 370 4.01 20.65 -10.53
C TYR A 370 3.13 21.35 -11.57
N LEU A 371 3.35 21.08 -12.85
CA LEU A 371 2.49 21.52 -13.95
C LEU A 371 2.42 20.43 -15.02
N ASN A 372 1.21 20.06 -15.45
CA ASN A 372 0.98 19.06 -16.50
C ASN A 372 1.75 17.74 -16.26
N GLY A 373 1.79 17.27 -15.01
CA GLY A 373 2.41 15.99 -14.66
C GLY A 373 3.92 16.03 -14.36
N GLY A 374 4.57 17.20 -14.34
CA GLY A 374 5.99 17.30 -13.96
C GLY A 374 6.39 18.61 -13.28
N PRO A 375 7.55 18.65 -12.62
CA PRO A 375 8.04 19.85 -11.93
C PRO A 375 8.50 20.94 -12.91
N THR A 376 8.34 22.20 -12.52
CA THR A 376 8.77 23.38 -13.30
C THR A 376 10.05 24.03 -12.78
N GLY A 377 10.50 23.64 -11.58
CA GLY A 377 11.60 24.24 -10.82
C GLY A 377 11.24 25.56 -10.14
N SER A 378 10.01 26.06 -10.29
CA SER A 378 9.57 27.37 -9.79
C SER A 378 8.32 27.22 -8.91
N PRO A 379 8.48 27.11 -7.58
CA PRO A 379 7.34 26.86 -6.70
C PRO A 379 6.45 28.09 -6.58
N THR A 380 5.15 27.84 -6.50
CA THR A 380 4.15 28.86 -6.19
C THR A 380 3.61 28.66 -4.78
N ASN A 381 2.87 29.64 -4.27
CA ASN A 381 2.46 29.70 -2.86
C ASN A 381 0.94 29.73 -2.66
N GLY A 382 0.15 29.42 -3.69
CA GLY A 382 -1.31 29.40 -3.60
C GLY A 382 -1.88 28.19 -2.85
N VAL A 383 -1.18 27.06 -2.87
CA VAL A 383 -1.44 25.92 -1.96
C VAL A 383 -0.60 26.12 -0.71
N THR A 384 -1.22 26.07 0.47
CA THR A 384 -0.46 26.12 1.74
C THR A 384 -0.19 24.72 2.27
N ILE A 385 1.01 24.51 2.81
CA ILE A 385 1.45 23.25 3.41
C ILE A 385 1.86 23.52 4.86
N SER A 386 1.18 22.89 5.82
CA SER A 386 1.47 23.14 7.23
C SER A 386 1.32 21.92 8.12
N GLY A 387 2.09 21.85 9.21
CA GLY A 387 1.98 20.75 10.17
C GLY A 387 2.40 19.42 9.57
N ILE A 388 3.57 19.38 8.93
CA ILE A 388 4.09 18.14 8.34
C ILE A 388 5.05 17.48 9.31
N THR A 389 4.73 16.26 9.72
CA THR A 389 5.57 15.45 10.60
C THR A 389 6.18 14.30 9.81
N MET A 390 7.50 14.14 9.89
CA MET A 390 8.19 12.99 9.34
C MET A 390 9.07 12.39 10.43
N SER A 391 8.80 11.15 10.83
CA SER A 391 9.52 10.51 11.92
C SER A 391 9.98 9.10 11.57
N ASN A 392 11.22 8.75 11.93
CA ASN A 392 11.78 7.40 11.71
C ASN A 392 11.64 6.94 10.25
N ILE A 393 11.99 7.81 9.30
CA ILE A 393 12.04 7.48 7.87
C ILE A 393 13.48 7.10 7.53
N THR A 394 13.73 5.84 7.19
CA THR A 394 15.11 5.34 7.04
C THR A 394 15.30 4.45 5.82
N GLY A 395 16.51 4.42 5.28
CA GLY A 395 16.90 3.44 4.28
C GLY A 395 17.79 3.98 3.16
N THR A 396 17.55 3.55 1.91
CA THR A 396 18.46 3.81 0.80
C THR A 396 17.79 4.38 -0.45
N ALA A 397 18.45 5.34 -1.07
CA ALA A 397 18.18 5.85 -2.41
C ALA A 397 19.30 5.45 -3.37
N ALA A 398 18.99 5.35 -4.66
CA ALA A 398 19.95 5.06 -5.70
C ALA A 398 20.98 6.19 -5.83
N SER A 399 22.18 5.87 -6.35
CA SER A 399 23.27 6.86 -6.46
C SER A 399 23.02 8.04 -7.42
N SER A 400 21.96 7.95 -8.23
CA SER A 400 21.46 9.02 -9.11
C SER A 400 20.33 9.84 -8.48
N ALA A 401 19.71 9.33 -7.43
CA ALA A 401 18.60 9.97 -6.71
C ALA A 401 19.12 11.03 -5.73
N LYS A 402 18.20 11.81 -5.16
CA LYS A 402 18.43 12.60 -3.95
C LYS A 402 17.83 11.89 -2.75
N ASN A 403 18.46 12.06 -1.59
CA ASN A 403 17.83 11.62 -0.35
C ASN A 403 16.65 12.54 -0.04
N TYR A 404 16.84 13.86 -0.20
CA TYR A 404 15.84 14.86 0.17
C TYR A 404 15.71 15.97 -0.87
N TYR A 405 14.46 16.30 -1.21
CA TYR A 405 14.10 17.43 -2.04
C TYR A 405 12.93 18.20 -1.44
N ILE A 406 13.14 19.48 -1.11
CA ILE A 406 12.12 20.36 -0.52
C ILE A 406 12.11 21.69 -1.28
N LEU A 407 11.06 21.92 -2.05
CA LEU A 407 10.86 23.11 -2.87
C LEU A 407 9.50 23.77 -2.56
N CYS A 408 9.49 24.56 -1.49
CA CYS A 408 8.34 25.33 -1.03
C CYS A 408 8.21 26.69 -1.73
N GLY A 409 6.98 27.14 -1.94
CA GLY A 409 6.70 28.52 -2.32
C GLY A 409 7.01 29.49 -1.17
N SER A 410 7.20 30.77 -1.51
CA SER A 410 7.48 31.80 -0.50
C SER A 410 6.31 31.95 0.48
N GLY A 411 6.56 31.62 1.75
CA GLY A 411 5.58 31.75 2.84
C GLY A 411 4.46 30.72 2.85
N SER A 412 4.49 29.70 1.98
CA SER A 412 3.43 28.68 1.90
C SER A 412 3.69 27.43 2.72
N CYS A 413 4.94 27.17 3.13
CA CYS A 413 5.28 26.07 4.05
C CYS A 413 5.48 26.58 5.49
N SER A 414 4.96 25.84 6.47
CA SER A 414 5.12 26.16 7.89
C SER A 414 5.02 24.94 8.80
N ASN A 415 5.62 25.01 9.99
CA ASN A 415 5.46 24.00 11.06
C ASN A 415 5.80 22.56 10.62
N PHE A 416 6.99 22.36 10.04
CA PHE A 416 7.48 21.01 9.75
C PHE A 416 8.29 20.50 10.93
N ASN A 417 8.11 19.22 11.28
CA ASN A 417 8.81 18.55 12.37
C ASN A 417 9.39 17.21 11.88
N PHE A 418 10.69 17.18 11.61
CA PHE A 418 11.35 16.02 11.01
C PHE A 418 12.38 15.44 11.98
N GLU A 419 12.13 14.22 12.46
CA GLU A 419 12.90 13.55 13.52
C GLU A 419 13.35 12.16 13.07
N ASN A 420 14.63 11.83 13.26
CA ASN A 420 15.19 10.51 12.91
C ASN A 420 14.94 10.12 11.44
N VAL A 421 15.13 11.09 10.55
CA VAL A 421 15.09 10.89 9.11
C VAL A 421 16.53 10.62 8.62
N ALA A 422 16.76 9.42 8.09
CA ALA A 422 18.09 8.95 7.67
C ALA A 422 18.01 8.07 6.41
N ILE A 423 17.98 8.73 5.25
CA ILE A 423 18.08 8.11 3.93
C ILE A 423 19.50 8.35 3.40
N THR A 424 20.10 7.31 2.83
CA THR A 424 21.49 7.35 2.34
C THR A 424 21.62 6.84 0.91
N GLY A 425 22.75 7.11 0.27
CA GLY A 425 23.07 6.63 -1.08
C GLY A 425 22.79 7.65 -2.18
N GLY A 426 21.73 8.45 -2.05
CA GLY A 426 21.46 9.60 -2.90
C GLY A 426 22.45 10.74 -2.70
N LYS A 427 22.45 11.70 -3.62
CA LYS A 427 23.34 12.87 -3.62
C LYS A 427 22.64 14.12 -4.15
N GLY A 428 23.20 15.29 -3.82
CA GLY A 428 22.72 16.56 -4.34
C GLY A 428 21.37 16.98 -3.78
N ASP A 429 21.13 16.68 -2.49
CA ASP A 429 19.95 17.11 -1.76
C ASP A 429 19.74 18.62 -1.91
N SER A 430 18.48 19.05 -1.99
CA SER A 430 18.16 20.45 -2.26
C SER A 430 16.90 20.84 -1.53
N CYS A 431 17.04 21.77 -0.58
CA CYS A 431 15.94 22.24 0.24
C CYS A 431 15.96 23.77 0.34
N ASN A 432 14.82 24.41 0.05
CA ASN A 432 14.64 25.85 0.26
C ASN A 432 13.82 26.19 1.52
N TYR A 433 13.37 25.17 2.25
CA TYR A 433 12.68 25.29 3.52
C TYR A 433 13.34 24.36 4.55
N THR A 434 13.58 24.88 5.75
CA THR A 434 14.16 24.11 6.87
C THR A 434 13.05 23.78 7.87
N PRO A 435 12.86 22.49 8.24
CA PRO A 435 11.94 22.12 9.30
C PRO A 435 12.20 22.90 10.59
N THR A 436 11.12 23.31 11.25
CA THR A 436 11.14 24.17 12.43
C THR A 436 11.42 23.40 13.73
N ALA A 437 11.29 22.08 13.69
CA ALA A 437 11.54 21.18 14.82
C ALA A 437 12.13 19.84 14.34
N GLY A 438 12.72 19.12 15.30
CA GLY A 438 13.40 17.85 15.09
C GLY A 438 14.89 17.98 14.78
N ASN A 439 15.53 16.87 14.45
CA ASN A 439 16.97 16.76 14.23
C ASN A 439 17.39 16.71 12.73
N PHE A 440 16.45 16.88 11.81
CA PHE A 440 16.69 16.80 10.36
C PHE A 440 17.63 17.88 9.82
N LYS A 441 18.47 17.49 8.86
CA LYS A 441 19.28 18.39 8.05
C LYS A 441 19.23 17.93 6.60
N CYS A 442 18.97 18.88 5.70
CA CYS A 442 19.15 18.68 4.27
C CYS A 442 20.62 19.00 3.93
N THR A 443 21.42 17.99 3.56
CA THR A 443 22.89 18.09 3.49
C THR A 443 23.44 17.79 2.11
#